data_AF-V4RW97-F1
#
_entry.id   AF-V4RW97-F1
#
_cell.length_a   1.000
_cell.length_b   1.000
_cell.length_c   1.000
_cell.angle_alpha   90.00
_cell.angle_beta   90.00
_cell.angle_gamma   90.00
#
_symmetry.space_group_name_H-M   'P 1'
#
loop_
_entity.id
_entity.type
_entity.pdbx_description
1 polymer ?
#
loop_
_entity_poly.entity_id
_entity_poly.type
_entity_poly.pdbx_seq_one_letter_code
_entity_poly.pdbx_strand_id
1 'polypeptide(L)'
;MAIDGVESPCPPCQSPSHFSQPRHFYVAVDRLQFKMETLVELLHLVVAGRRPGLPMIVCCSSRDELDAVCSAVSNLADISFSSLHSDLAETERTLILEEFRHTAMKWSQKVTEQSGDESETGKDEHKSHMIVVTDACLPLLSSGESAISARVLINYELPTKKETYIRRMTTCLAAGTSFSDIILLVL
;
A
#
# COMPACT_ATOMS: atom_id res chain seq x y z
N MET A 1 40.75 -33.81 43.53
CA MET A 1 40.87 -32.65 42.62
C MET A 1 39.96 -32.88 41.43
N ALA A 2 38.95 -32.03 41.24
CA ALA A 2 38.13 -31.83 40.03
C ALA A 2 36.92 -30.95 40.45
N ILE A 3 37.12 -29.62 40.50
CA ILE A 3 36.66 -28.58 39.57
C ILE A 3 35.14 -28.34 39.54
N ASP A 4 34.84 -27.10 39.92
CA ASP A 4 33.57 -26.39 40.01
C ASP A 4 32.91 -26.26 38.62
N GLY A 5 31.62 -26.58 38.53
CA GLY A 5 30.82 -26.44 37.31
C GLY A 5 30.13 -25.09 37.29
N VAL A 6 30.68 -24.14 36.54
CA VAL A 6 30.12 -22.79 36.43
C VAL A 6 28.78 -22.83 35.68
N GLU A 7 27.73 -22.31 36.33
CA GLU A 7 26.40 -22.12 35.75
C GLU A 7 26.42 -20.86 34.87
N SER A 8 26.21 -21.03 33.56
CA SER A 8 26.14 -19.93 32.60
C SER A 8 24.68 -19.47 32.47
N PRO A 9 24.32 -18.20 32.72
CA PRO A 9 22.95 -17.73 32.58
C PRO A 9 22.49 -17.79 31.12
N CYS A 10 21.31 -18.37 30.87
CA CYS A 10 20.65 -18.28 29.57
C CYS A 10 20.45 -16.81 29.16
N PRO A 11 20.67 -16.43 27.89
CA PRO A 11 20.31 -15.10 27.43
C PRO A 11 18.78 -14.92 27.54
N PRO A 12 18.30 -13.71 27.90
CA PRO A 12 16.86 -13.46 28.00
C PRO A 12 16.20 -13.70 26.65
N CYS A 13 15.15 -14.54 26.63
CA CYS A 13 14.26 -14.69 25.50
C CYS A 13 13.73 -13.31 25.10
N GLN A 14 14.26 -12.76 24.00
CA GLN A 14 13.63 -11.65 23.30
C GLN A 14 12.35 -12.21 22.69
N SER A 15 11.22 -11.88 23.29
CA SER A 15 9.91 -12.08 22.68
C SER A 15 9.91 -11.42 21.29
N PRO A 16 9.60 -12.15 20.20
CA PRO A 16 9.51 -11.54 18.89
C PRO A 16 8.32 -10.58 18.94
N SER A 17 8.59 -9.28 18.83
CA SER A 17 7.56 -8.32 18.48
C SER A 17 6.87 -8.84 17.21
N HIS A 18 5.58 -9.13 17.32
CA HIS A 18 4.77 -9.60 16.20
C HIS A 18 4.63 -8.46 15.18
N PHE A 19 5.65 -8.25 14.35
CA PHE A 19 5.49 -7.54 13.11
C PHE A 19 4.56 -8.38 12.24
N SER A 20 3.36 -7.88 11.98
CA SER A 20 2.46 -8.51 11.02
C SER A 20 3.11 -8.38 9.64
N GLN A 21 3.64 -9.49 9.12
CA GLN A 21 4.10 -9.54 7.73
C GLN A 21 2.92 -9.18 6.80
N PRO A 22 3.18 -8.49 5.68
CA PRO A 22 2.14 -8.23 4.69
C PRO A 22 1.50 -9.55 4.22
N ARG A 23 0.19 -9.54 3.98
CA ARG A 23 -0.50 -10.68 3.38
C ARG A 23 -0.39 -10.58 1.86
N HIS A 24 -0.01 -11.67 1.21
CA HIS A 24 0.15 -11.72 -0.23
C HIS A 24 -1.03 -12.47 -0.87
N PHE A 25 -1.64 -11.85 -1.87
CA PHE A 25 -2.73 -12.41 -2.66
C PHE A 25 -2.37 -12.36 -4.14
N TYR A 26 -2.78 -13.40 -4.86
CA TYR A 26 -2.60 -13.50 -6.31
C TYR A 26 -3.96 -13.67 -6.95
N VAL A 27 -4.24 -12.84 -7.96
CA VAL A 27 -5.45 -12.93 -8.76
C VAL A 27 -5.04 -13.31 -10.16
N ALA A 28 -5.38 -14.53 -10.57
CA ALA A 28 -5.14 -14.99 -11.93
C ALA A 28 -6.14 -14.31 -12.88
N VAL A 29 -5.62 -13.79 -13.98
CA VAL A 29 -6.37 -13.13 -15.04
C VAL A 29 -6.14 -13.95 -16.31
N ASP A 30 -7.21 -14.50 -16.89
CA ASP A 30 -7.08 -15.42 -18.05
C ASP A 30 -6.46 -14.75 -19.28
N ARG A 31 -6.83 -13.49 -19.54
CA ARG A 31 -6.39 -12.74 -20.73
C ARG A 31 -6.12 -11.30 -20.39
N LEU A 32 -5.15 -10.70 -21.06
CA LEU A 32 -4.76 -9.29 -20.88
C LEU A 32 -5.97 -8.34 -20.97
N GLN A 33 -6.91 -8.60 -21.88
CA GLN A 33 -8.11 -7.78 -22.05
C GLN A 33 -9.01 -7.72 -20.80
N PHE A 34 -9.02 -8.75 -19.95
CA PHE A 34 -9.83 -8.79 -18.72
C PHE A 34 -9.13 -8.14 -17.52
N LYS A 35 -7.85 -7.82 -17.65
CA LYS A 35 -7.02 -7.32 -16.54
C LYS A 35 -7.54 -6.00 -15.95
N MET A 36 -8.00 -5.10 -16.82
CA MET A 36 -8.59 -3.83 -16.39
C MET A 36 -9.93 -4.05 -15.67
N GLU A 37 -10.78 -4.94 -16.21
CA GLU A 37 -12.06 -5.30 -15.60
C GLU A 37 -11.85 -5.91 -14.20
N THR A 38 -10.90 -6.85 -14.08
CA THR A 38 -10.51 -7.45 -12.80
C THR A 38 -10.00 -6.41 -11.80
N LEU A 39 -9.18 -5.43 -12.23
CA LEU A 39 -8.73 -4.34 -11.36
C LEU A 39 -9.94 -3.53 -10.84
N VAL A 40 -10.86 -3.15 -11.72
CA VAL A 40 -12.04 -2.36 -11.35
C VAL A 40 -12.95 -3.14 -10.41
N GLU A 41 -13.22 -4.42 -10.66
CA GLU A 41 -13.98 -5.29 -9.75
C GLU A 41 -13.29 -5.43 -8.39
N LEU A 42 -11.97 -5.61 -8.37
CA LEU A 42 -11.20 -5.68 -7.14
C LEU A 42 -11.33 -4.37 -6.33
N LEU A 43 -11.23 -3.22 -6.98
CA LEU A 43 -11.40 -1.92 -6.32
C LEU A 43 -12.82 -1.76 -5.75
N HIS A 44 -13.87 -2.15 -6.49
CA HIS A 44 -15.24 -2.16 -5.98
C HIS A 44 -15.38 -3.05 -4.74
N LEU A 45 -14.80 -4.24 -4.75
CA LEU A 45 -14.83 -5.16 -3.61
C LEU A 45 -14.10 -4.58 -2.39
N VAL A 46 -12.95 -3.95 -2.59
CA VAL A 46 -12.18 -3.31 -1.51
C VAL A 46 -12.96 -2.17 -0.88
N VAL A 47 -13.59 -1.32 -1.70
CA VAL A 47 -14.45 -0.22 -1.24
C VAL A 47 -15.68 -0.75 -0.49
N ALA A 48 -16.33 -1.81 -1.02
CA ALA A 48 -17.49 -2.44 -0.39
C ALA A 48 -17.15 -3.16 0.93
N GLY A 49 -15.89 -3.53 1.13
CA GLY A 49 -15.38 -4.33 2.26
C GLY A 49 -15.40 -3.66 3.65
N ARG A 50 -16.15 -2.56 3.84
CA ARG A 50 -16.33 -1.84 5.10
C ARG A 50 -15.04 -1.24 5.70
N ARG A 51 -14.08 -0.84 4.86
CA ARG A 51 -12.92 -0.04 5.28
C ARG A 51 -13.00 1.34 4.62
N PRO A 52 -13.87 2.25 5.08
CA PRO A 52 -13.96 3.59 4.50
C PRO A 52 -12.61 4.31 4.62
N GLY A 53 -12.27 5.10 3.61
CA GLY A 53 -11.02 5.88 3.63
C GLY A 53 -9.74 5.07 3.43
N LEU A 54 -9.80 3.80 3.00
CA LEU A 54 -8.63 2.93 2.89
C LEU A 54 -7.55 3.54 1.96
N PRO A 55 -6.30 3.71 2.43
CA PRO A 55 -5.21 4.18 1.59
C PRO A 55 -4.64 3.04 0.73
N MET A 56 -4.68 3.21 -0.59
CA MET A 56 -4.30 2.21 -1.59
C MET A 56 -3.27 2.73 -2.58
N ILE A 57 -2.44 1.83 -3.13
CA ILE A 57 -1.50 2.15 -4.20
C ILE A 57 -1.67 1.13 -5.32
N VAL A 58 -1.73 1.60 -6.57
CA VAL A 58 -1.64 0.78 -7.78
C VAL A 58 -0.32 1.06 -8.48
N CYS A 59 0.55 0.07 -8.59
CA CYS A 59 1.81 0.17 -9.31
C CYS A 59 1.68 -0.33 -10.76
N CYS A 60 2.03 0.54 -11.70
CA CYS A 60 2.09 0.26 -13.13
C CYS A 60 3.55 0.19 -13.61
N SER A 61 3.81 -0.57 -14.67
CA SER A 61 5.17 -0.70 -15.23
C SER A 61 5.45 0.35 -16.31
N SER A 62 4.42 0.90 -16.94
CA SER A 62 4.51 1.90 -18.00
C SER A 62 3.56 3.09 -17.79
N ARG A 63 3.81 4.16 -18.55
CA ARG A 63 2.97 5.37 -18.54
C ARG A 63 1.59 5.10 -19.14
N ASP A 64 1.54 4.40 -20.27
CA ASP A 64 0.28 4.09 -20.97
C ASP A 64 -0.67 3.27 -20.07
N GLU A 65 -0.14 2.32 -19.30
CA GLU A 65 -0.91 1.56 -18.33
C GLU A 65 -1.40 2.43 -17.17
N LEU A 66 -0.56 3.33 -16.66
CA LEU A 66 -0.97 4.28 -15.63
C LEU A 66 -2.13 5.13 -16.13
N ASP A 67 -2.05 5.68 -17.35
CA ASP A 67 -3.10 6.53 -17.91
C ASP A 67 -4.39 5.72 -18.15
N ALA A 68 -4.28 4.48 -18.62
CA ALA A 68 -5.43 3.58 -18.76
C ALA A 68 -6.09 3.26 -17.40
N VAL A 69 -5.30 2.99 -16.36
CA VAL A 69 -5.80 2.78 -14.99
C VAL A 69 -6.47 4.04 -14.46
N CYS A 70 -5.85 5.21 -14.63
CA CYS A 70 -6.44 6.50 -14.22
C CYS A 70 -7.78 6.74 -14.92
N SER A 71 -7.85 6.48 -16.22
CA SER A 71 -9.10 6.57 -16.98
C SER A 71 -10.17 5.63 -16.42
N ALA A 72 -9.85 4.38 -16.11
CA ALA A 72 -10.80 3.43 -15.55
C ALA A 72 -11.28 3.87 -14.16
N VAL A 73 -10.35 4.26 -13.29
CA VAL A 73 -10.62 4.67 -11.90
C VAL A 73 -11.43 5.95 -11.82
N SER A 74 -11.28 6.87 -12.78
CA SER A 74 -12.07 8.12 -12.80
C SER A 74 -13.58 7.93 -12.82
N ASN A 75 -14.06 6.73 -13.19
CA ASN A 75 -15.48 6.38 -13.15
C ASN A 75 -15.95 5.90 -11.77
N LEU A 76 -15.04 5.76 -10.80
CA LEU A 76 -15.32 5.22 -9.46
C LEU A 76 -15.58 6.37 -8.47
N ALA A 77 -16.85 6.61 -8.14
CA ALA A 77 -17.24 7.74 -7.29
C ALA A 77 -16.72 7.66 -5.85
N ASP A 78 -16.45 6.45 -5.35
CA ASP A 78 -16.02 6.19 -3.96
C ASP A 78 -14.49 6.21 -3.78
N ILE A 79 -13.75 6.56 -4.83
CA ILE A 79 -12.29 6.61 -4.82
C ILE A 79 -11.82 8.01 -5.24
N SER A 80 -11.07 8.67 -4.38
CA SER A 80 -10.22 9.80 -4.75
C SER A 80 -8.86 9.26 -5.15
N PHE A 81 -8.28 9.77 -6.25
CA PHE A 81 -6.95 9.32 -6.66
C PHE A 81 -6.06 10.44 -7.20
N SER A 82 -4.75 10.20 -7.09
CA SER A 82 -3.70 11.00 -7.73
C SER A 82 -2.76 10.11 -8.53
N SER A 83 -2.16 10.66 -9.59
CA SER A 83 -1.21 9.96 -10.44
C SER A 83 0.22 10.41 -10.22
N LEU A 84 1.16 9.47 -10.13
CA LEU A 84 2.60 9.73 -10.02
C LEU A 84 3.37 9.12 -11.20
N HIS A 85 3.94 9.98 -12.03
CA HIS A 85 4.67 9.63 -13.24
C HIS A 85 5.82 10.61 -13.50
N SER A 86 6.77 10.23 -14.36
CA SER A 86 8.03 10.98 -14.57
C SER A 86 7.86 12.43 -15.03
N ASP A 87 6.75 12.74 -15.70
CA ASP A 87 6.49 14.10 -16.21
C ASP A 87 6.00 15.07 -15.13
N LEU A 88 5.73 14.56 -13.92
CA LEU A 88 5.25 15.35 -12.79
C LEU A 88 6.42 16.15 -12.18
N ALA A 89 6.19 17.41 -11.85
CA ALA A 89 7.22 18.22 -11.18
C ALA A 89 7.55 17.62 -9.80
N GLU A 90 8.82 17.64 -9.40
CA GLU A 90 9.26 17.05 -8.12
C GLU A 90 8.54 17.67 -6.90
N THR A 91 8.22 18.96 -6.98
CA THR A 91 7.45 19.67 -5.94
C THR A 91 6.03 19.11 -5.82
N GLU A 92 5.39 18.79 -6.94
CA GLU A 92 4.05 18.22 -6.98
C GLU A 92 4.03 16.76 -6.55
N ARG A 93 5.03 15.98 -6.99
CA ARG A 93 5.28 14.62 -6.50
C ARG A 93 5.40 14.60 -4.98
N THR A 94 6.21 15.50 -4.42
CA THR A 94 6.41 15.62 -2.97
C THR A 94 5.11 15.95 -2.25
N LEU A 95 4.33 16.91 -2.78
CA LEU A 95 3.05 17.31 -2.20
C LEU A 95 2.05 16.14 -2.13
N ILE A 96 1.89 15.41 -3.25
CA ILE A 96 0.98 14.25 -3.31
C ILE A 96 1.41 13.16 -2.31
N LEU A 97 2.71 12.89 -2.21
CA LEU A 97 3.24 11.90 -1.26
C LEU A 97 2.99 12.32 0.20
N GLU A 98 3.20 13.59 0.55
CA GLU A 98 2.94 14.10 1.91
C GLU A 98 1.44 14.05 2.25
N GLU A 99 0.58 14.50 1.34
CA GLU A 99 -0.88 14.49 1.53
C GLU A 99 -1.41 13.05 1.74
N PHE A 100 -0.90 12.12 0.94
CA PHE A 100 -1.27 10.71 1.07
C PHE A 100 -0.78 10.11 2.40
N ARG A 101 0.46 10.41 2.82
CA ARG A 101 0.97 9.96 4.13
C ARG A 101 0.11 10.48 5.27
N HIS A 102 -0.27 11.76 5.23
CA HIS A 102 -1.16 12.34 6.23
C HIS A 102 -2.52 11.61 6.28
N THR A 103 -3.08 11.31 5.11
CA THR A 103 -4.32 10.53 5.01
C THR A 103 -4.17 9.11 5.57
N ALA A 104 -3.08 8.42 5.24
CA ALA A 104 -2.80 7.08 5.73
C ALA A 104 -2.59 7.04 7.25
N MET A 105 -1.95 8.07 7.82
CA MET A 105 -1.82 8.24 9.27
C MET A 105 -3.17 8.45 9.94
N LYS A 106 -4.01 9.36 9.41
CA LYS A 106 -5.37 9.60 9.92
C LYS A 106 -6.23 8.33 9.88
N TRP A 107 -6.16 7.57 8.78
CA TRP A 107 -6.86 6.29 8.67
C TRP A 107 -6.42 5.29 9.73
N SER A 108 -5.11 5.20 9.99
CA SER A 108 -4.54 4.27 10.97
C SER A 108 -4.97 4.59 12.42
N GLN A 109 -5.09 5.88 12.75
CA GLN A 109 -5.62 6.34 14.04
C GLN A 109 -7.11 5.96 14.18
N LYS A 110 -7.92 6.23 13.16
CA LYS A 110 -9.35 5.87 13.15
C LYS A 110 -9.59 4.38 13.37
N VAL A 111 -8.81 3.51 12.73
CA VAL A 111 -8.93 2.05 12.89
C VAL A 111 -8.58 1.61 14.32
N THR A 112 -7.73 2.36 15.02
CA THR A 112 -7.39 2.09 16.43
C THR A 112 -8.46 2.62 17.38
N GLU A 113 -9.14 3.72 17.02
CA GLU A 113 -10.14 4.42 17.84
C GLU A 113 -11.59 3.97 17.60
N GLN A 114 -11.91 3.30 16.49
CA GLN A 114 -13.25 2.81 16.13
C GLN A 114 -13.80 1.66 17.02
N SER A 115 -13.41 1.62 18.29
CA SER A 115 -14.16 0.94 19.36
C SER A 115 -15.27 1.81 19.99
N GLY A 116 -15.46 3.07 19.58
CA GLY A 116 -16.56 3.90 20.08
C GLY A 116 -16.88 5.15 19.26
N ASP A 117 -18.16 5.23 18.87
CA ASP A 117 -19.00 6.39 18.49
C ASP A 117 -18.84 7.04 17.09
N GLU A 118 -19.98 7.09 16.38
CA GLU A 118 -20.16 7.68 15.05
C GLU A 118 -20.48 9.17 15.18
N SER A 119 -19.54 10.06 14.84
CA SER A 119 -19.86 11.48 14.63
C SER A 119 -19.92 11.79 13.14
N GLU A 120 -21.00 12.48 12.74
CA GLU A 120 -21.28 12.91 11.38
C GLU A 120 -20.07 13.58 10.71
N THR A 121 -19.52 12.89 9.71
CA THR A 121 -18.33 13.32 8.99
C THR A 121 -18.67 13.58 7.52
N GLY A 122 -18.07 14.64 6.97
CA GLY A 122 -18.48 15.24 5.70
C GLY A 122 -18.41 14.28 4.50
N LYS A 123 -19.10 14.62 3.41
CA LYS A 123 -19.30 13.77 2.22
C LYS A 123 -18.04 13.16 1.57
N ASP A 124 -16.84 13.73 1.79
CA ASP A 124 -15.58 13.18 1.27
C ASP A 124 -14.83 12.27 2.25
N GLU A 125 -15.26 12.15 3.50
CA GLU A 125 -14.49 11.46 4.53
C GLU A 125 -14.56 9.92 4.45
N HIS A 126 -15.39 9.41 3.54
CA HIS A 126 -15.58 7.98 3.31
C HIS A 126 -14.84 7.46 2.07
N LYS A 127 -14.40 8.36 1.16
CA LYS A 127 -13.75 7.94 -0.09
C LYS A 127 -12.42 7.28 0.20
N SER A 128 -12.17 6.15 -0.43
CA SER A 128 -10.85 5.52 -0.38
C SER A 128 -9.86 6.39 -1.14
N HIS A 129 -8.65 6.55 -0.60
CA HIS A 129 -7.63 7.40 -1.19
C HIS A 129 -6.62 6.53 -1.90
N MET A 130 -6.35 6.81 -3.17
CA MET A 130 -5.50 5.98 -4.00
C MET A 130 -4.39 6.78 -4.70
N ILE A 131 -3.21 6.19 -4.82
CA ILE A 131 -2.19 6.65 -5.75
C ILE A 131 -2.02 5.62 -6.86
N VAL A 132 -2.02 6.07 -8.12
CA VAL A 132 -1.59 5.27 -9.26
C VAL A 132 -0.18 5.73 -9.64
N VAL A 133 0.80 4.83 -9.65
CA VAL A 133 2.22 5.21 -9.71
C VAL A 133 3.03 4.31 -10.63
N THR A 134 4.00 4.92 -11.32
CA THR A 134 5.10 4.20 -11.98
C THR A 134 6.31 4.06 -11.05
N ASP A 135 7.10 3.03 -11.29
CA ASP A 135 8.32 2.73 -10.54
C ASP A 135 9.34 3.87 -10.44
N ALA A 136 9.34 4.81 -11.39
CA ALA A 136 10.25 5.95 -11.41
C ALA A 136 9.94 6.99 -10.32
N CYS A 137 8.70 7.04 -9.84
CA CYS A 137 8.25 8.05 -8.89
C CYS A 137 8.13 7.53 -7.45
N LEU A 138 8.41 6.24 -7.22
CA LEU A 138 8.40 5.68 -5.87
C LEU A 138 9.51 6.33 -5.01
N PRO A 139 9.27 6.54 -3.70
CA PRO A 139 10.27 7.07 -2.79
C PRO A 139 11.59 6.30 -2.82
N LEU A 140 12.70 7.01 -2.88
CA LEU A 140 14.03 6.41 -2.77
C LEU A 140 14.50 6.44 -1.31
N LEU A 141 14.23 5.37 -0.56
CA LEU A 141 14.57 5.30 0.87
C LEU A 141 16.07 5.46 1.15
N SER A 142 16.94 5.03 0.22
CA SER A 142 18.39 5.22 0.33
C SER A 142 18.82 6.68 0.20
N SER A 143 17.96 7.54 -0.34
CA SER A 143 18.16 8.99 -0.41
C SER A 143 17.52 9.74 0.77
N GLY A 144 16.99 9.02 1.75
CA GLY A 144 16.34 9.60 2.93
C GLY A 144 14.85 9.91 2.76
N GLU A 145 14.22 9.54 1.64
CA GLU A 145 12.77 9.68 1.49
C GLU A 145 12.02 8.69 2.41
N SER A 146 10.82 9.09 2.83
CA SER A 146 9.96 8.25 3.67
C SER A 146 8.98 7.41 2.84
N ALA A 147 8.68 6.21 3.32
CA ALA A 147 7.67 5.34 2.75
C ALA A 147 6.28 5.99 2.72
N ILE A 148 5.44 5.56 1.76
CA ILE A 148 4.11 6.12 1.49
C ILE A 148 3.08 5.65 2.54
N SER A 149 3.33 4.52 3.21
CA SER A 149 2.51 3.98 4.31
C SER A 149 1.09 3.55 3.93
N ALA A 150 0.89 3.08 2.69
CA ALA A 150 -0.38 2.50 2.25
C ALA A 150 -0.70 1.17 2.96
N ARG A 151 -1.99 0.80 2.88
CA ARG A 151 -2.54 -0.44 3.44
C ARG A 151 -2.76 -1.52 2.40
N VAL A 152 -3.01 -1.11 1.17
CA VAL A 152 -3.13 -2.04 0.04
C VAL A 152 -2.16 -1.62 -1.04
N LEU A 153 -1.35 -2.58 -1.50
CA LEU A 153 -0.49 -2.43 -2.67
C LEU A 153 -0.98 -3.39 -3.75
N ILE A 154 -1.48 -2.84 -4.85
CA ILE A 154 -1.91 -3.59 -6.03
C ILE A 154 -0.83 -3.47 -7.10
N ASN A 155 -0.22 -4.58 -7.46
CA ASN A 155 0.65 -4.66 -8.63
C ASN A 155 -0.24 -4.95 -9.83
N TYR A 156 -0.59 -3.90 -10.59
CA TYR A 156 -1.31 -4.07 -11.85
C TYR A 156 -0.45 -4.91 -12.79
N GLU A 157 0.82 -4.54 -12.95
CA GLU A 157 1.81 -5.38 -13.61
C GLU A 157 2.70 -6.09 -12.59
N LEU A 158 2.89 -7.39 -12.79
CA LEU A 158 3.80 -8.21 -12.01
C LEU A 158 5.25 -7.73 -12.26
N PRO A 159 6.01 -7.31 -11.22
CA PRO A 159 7.39 -6.90 -11.43
C PRO A 159 8.25 -8.03 -11.98
N THR A 160 8.96 -7.77 -13.08
CA THR A 160 9.84 -8.75 -13.74
C THR A 160 11.14 -9.00 -12.96
N LYS A 161 11.51 -8.08 -12.08
CA LYS A 161 12.72 -8.15 -11.24
C LYS A 161 12.34 -8.21 -9.76
N LYS A 162 13.00 -9.11 -9.03
CA LYS A 162 12.87 -9.24 -7.57
C LYS A 162 13.16 -7.93 -6.84
N GLU A 163 14.17 -7.18 -7.29
CA GLU A 163 14.52 -5.88 -6.70
C GLU A 163 13.39 -4.87 -6.81
N THR A 164 12.75 -4.77 -7.99
CA THR A 164 11.58 -3.91 -8.21
C THR A 164 10.43 -4.31 -7.29
N TYR A 165 10.15 -5.60 -7.16
CA TYR A 165 9.11 -6.09 -6.26
C TYR A 165 9.39 -5.73 -4.79
N ILE A 166 10.61 -5.96 -4.32
CA ILE A 166 11.02 -5.61 -2.95
C ILE A 166 10.89 -4.10 -2.74
N ARG A 167 11.34 -3.29 -3.71
CA ARG A 167 11.25 -1.83 -3.63
C ARG A 167 9.80 -1.37 -3.52
N ARG A 168 8.88 -1.87 -4.37
CA ARG A 168 7.45 -1.54 -4.27
C ARG A 168 6.92 -1.86 -2.87
N MET A 169 7.24 -3.04 -2.34
CA MET A 169 6.79 -3.45 -1.01
C MET A 169 7.33 -2.53 0.11
N THR A 170 8.62 -2.20 0.08
CA THR A 170 9.24 -1.39 1.15
C THR A 170 8.89 0.09 1.07
N THR A 171 8.68 0.64 -0.12
CA THR A 171 8.36 2.06 -0.30
C THR A 171 6.88 2.35 -0.15
N CYS A 172 6.01 1.42 -0.57
CA CYS A 172 4.57 1.66 -0.59
C CYS A 172 3.92 1.37 0.76
N LEU A 173 4.31 0.31 1.45
CA LEU A 173 3.61 -0.16 2.64
C LEU A 173 4.17 0.42 3.94
N ALA A 174 3.29 0.55 4.94
CA ALA A 174 3.70 0.93 6.29
C ALA A 174 4.49 -0.21 6.96
N ALA A 175 5.61 0.12 7.61
CA ALA A 175 6.28 -0.78 8.53
C ALA A 175 5.54 -0.76 9.89
N GLY A 176 5.06 -1.90 10.39
CA GLY A 176 4.45 -1.95 11.73
C GLY A 176 3.45 -3.09 11.97
N THR A 177 2.74 -2.99 13.10
CA THR A 177 1.79 -3.98 13.67
C THR A 177 0.41 -4.01 12.99
N SER A 178 0.25 -3.26 11.91
CA SER A 178 -1.03 -3.06 11.25
C SER A 178 -1.05 -3.81 9.93
N PHE A 179 -2.17 -4.46 9.63
CA PHE A 179 -2.29 -5.32 8.47
C PHE A 179 -2.08 -4.53 7.17
N SER A 180 -1.25 -5.08 6.30
CA SER A 180 -1.00 -4.59 4.94
C SER A 180 -1.27 -5.74 3.97
N ASP A 181 -1.98 -5.45 2.89
CA ASP A 181 -2.38 -6.43 1.87
C ASP A 181 -1.65 -6.11 0.55
N ILE A 182 -1.00 -7.11 -0.04
CA ILE A 182 -0.34 -7.04 -1.34
C ILE A 182 -1.12 -7.90 -2.30
N ILE A 183 -1.54 -7.33 -3.42
CA ILE A 183 -2.29 -8.01 -4.46
C ILE A 183 -1.48 -7.97 -5.74
N LEU A 184 -1.35 -9.11 -6.41
CA LEU A 184 -0.68 -9.22 -7.70
C LEU A 184 -1.68 -9.75 -8.73
N LEU A 185 -1.86 -9.01 -9.81
CA LEU A 185 -2.62 -9.48 -10.97
C LEU A 185 -1.67 -10.28 -11.87
N VAL A 186 -1.92 -11.58 -12.03
CA VAL A 186 -1.07 -12.53 -12.75
C VAL A 186 -1.79 -12.98 -14.01
N LEU A 187 -1.17 -12.79 -15.17
CA LEU A 187 -1.63 -13.33 -16.46
C LEU A 187 -1.10 -14.75 -16.69
#